data_AF-A0A7J8TVS0-F1
#
_entry.id   AF-A0A7J8TVS0-F1
#
_cell.length_a   1.000
_cell.length_b   1.000
_cell.length_c   1.000
_cell.angle_alpha   90.00
_cell.angle_beta   90.00
_cell.angle_gamma   90.00
#
_symmetry.space_group_name_H-M   'P 1'
#
loop_
_entity.id
_entity.type
_entity.pdbx_description
1 polymer ?
#
loop_
_entity_poly.entity_id
_entity_poly.type
_entity_poly.pdbx_seq_one_letter_code
_entity_poly.pdbx_strand_id
1 'polypeptide(L)' 'MRTILVHTGLEKNVEVNINDEDQVMLLLCSLPSSYNFFKETLIYGRDKLSFKDVKGHFLSKDKLGNKFGSDRKVDR' A
#
# COMPACT_ATOMS: atom_id res chain seq x y z
N MET A 1 -15.91 8.20 -9.32
CA MET A 1 -14.53 8.64 -9.62
C MET A 1 -14.43 10.08 -9.14
N ARG A 2 -13.49 10.41 -8.24
CA ARG A 2 -13.37 11.78 -7.71
C ARG A 2 -12.23 12.50 -8.45
N THR A 3 -12.55 13.64 -9.04
CA THR A 3 -11.62 14.50 -9.79
C THR A 3 -10.93 15.47 -8.81
N ILE A 4 -9.62 15.65 -8.95
CA ILE A 4 -8.86 16.68 -8.23
C ILE A 4 -8.54 17.78 -9.24
N LEU A 5 -9.05 18.99 -9.00
CA LEU A 5 -8.81 20.18 -9.81
C LEU A 5 -7.66 20.98 -9.20
N VAL A 6 -6.51 21.05 -9.89
CA VAL A 6 -5.37 21.88 -9.46
C VAL A 6 -5.50 23.25 -10.13
N HIS A 7 -5.85 24.27 -9.36
CA HIS A 7 -6.02 25.64 -9.85
C HIS A 7 -4.65 26.35 -9.93
N THR A 8 -4.00 26.28 -11.08
CA THR A 8 -2.95 27.22 -11.49
C THR A 8 -3.19 27.59 -12.95
N GLY A 9 -3.27 28.88 -13.24
CA GLY A 9 -3.68 29.43 -14.54
C GLY A 9 -2.84 28.96 -15.72
N LEU A 10 -3.34 27.93 -16.42
CA LEU A 10 -3.24 27.69 -17.87
C LEU A 10 -4.15 26.50 -18.14
N GLU A 11 -5.37 26.75 -18.63
CA GLU A 11 -6.39 25.72 -18.84
C GLU A 11 -6.02 24.77 -19.98
N LYS A 12 -5.21 23.77 -19.64
CA LYS A 12 -5.15 22.50 -20.35
C LYS A 12 -5.58 21.48 -19.30
N ASN A 13 -6.80 20.96 -19.43
CA ASN A 13 -7.21 19.80 -18.65
C ASN A 13 -6.29 18.65 -19.07
N VAL A 14 -5.17 18.48 -18.37
CA VAL A 14 -4.29 17.33 -18.58
C VAL A 14 -5.02 16.14 -17.99
N GLU A 15 -5.60 15.34 -18.86
CA GLU A 15 -6.17 14.05 -18.50
C GLU A 15 -5.02 13.12 -18.10
N VAL A 16 -4.72 13.09 -16.80
CA VAL A 16 -3.71 12.20 -16.25
C VAL A 16 -4.38 10.86 -15.96
N ASN A 17 -4.05 9.84 -16.75
CA ASN A 17 -4.41 8.47 -16.43
C ASN A 17 -3.47 7.97 -15.33
N ILE A 18 -3.99 7.81 -14.10
CA ILE A 18 -3.23 7.30 -12.96
C ILE A 18 -3.44 5.79 -12.89
N ASN A 19 -2.42 5.02 -13.26
CA ASN A 19 -2.46 3.57 -13.21
C ASN A 19 -2.25 3.03 -11.78
N ASP A 20 -2.35 1.71 -11.58
CA ASP A 20 -2.25 1.09 -10.24
C ASP A 20 -0.87 1.33 -9.59
N GLU A 21 0.20 1.32 -10.39
CA GLU A 21 1.57 1.56 -9.94
C GLU A 21 1.77 3.02 -9.49
N ASP A 22 1.22 3.97 -10.25
CA ASP A 22 1.23 5.40 -9.90
C ASP A 22 0.50 5.63 -8.56
N GLN A 23 -0.64 4.95 -8.35
CA GLN A 23 -1.39 5.02 -7.09
C GLN A 23 -0.59 4.46 -5.91
N VAL A 24 0.13 3.36 -6.12
CA VAL A 24 1.01 2.77 -5.11
C VAL A 24 2.15 3.72 -4.77
N MET A 25 2.83 4.29 -5.77
CA MET A 25 3.92 5.25 -5.53
C MET A 25 3.40 6.48 -4.79
N LEU A 26 2.25 7.02 -5.18
CA LEU A 26 1.63 8.16 -4.50
C LEU A 26 1.32 7.86 -3.04
N LEU A 27 0.79 6.66 -2.74
CA LEU A 27 0.56 6.21 -1.38
C LEU A 27 1.87 6.14 -0.59
N LEU A 28 2.91 5.50 -1.12
CA LEU A 28 4.21 5.35 -0.43
C LEU A 28 4.88 6.70 -0.16
N CYS A 29 4.80 7.64 -1.10
CA CYS A 29 5.29 9.01 -0.93
C CYS A 29 4.51 9.78 0.16
N SER A 30 3.22 9.45 0.35
CA SER A 30 2.36 10.08 1.35
C SER A 30 2.55 9.52 2.77
N LEU A 31 3.24 8.39 2.94
CA LEU A 31 3.46 7.79 4.25
C LEU A 31 4.47 8.61 5.09
N PRO A 32 4.23 8.78 6.39
CA PRO A 32 5.19 9.40 7.30
C PRO A 32 6.55 8.68 7.30
N SER A 33 7.60 9.40 7.71
CA SER A 33 8.98 8.87 7.81
C SER A 33 9.10 7.65 8.73
N SER A 34 8.19 7.48 9.69
CA SER A 34 8.11 6.28 10.54
C SER A 34 7.88 4.98 9.77
N TYR A 35 7.40 5.05 8.53
CA TYR A 35 7.19 3.91 7.64
C TYR A 35 8.33 3.71 6.62
N ASN A 36 9.45 4.43 6.72
CA ASN A 36 10.57 4.29 5.77
C ASN A 36 11.05 2.85 5.62
N PHE A 37 11.30 2.16 6.73
CA PHE A 37 11.71 0.75 6.71
C PHE A 37 10.63 -0.16 6.08
N PHE A 38 9.35 0.14 6.30
CA PHE A 38 8.25 -0.59 5.68
C PHE A 38 8.23 -0.36 4.17
N LYS A 39 8.44 0.87 3.70
CA LYS A 39 8.54 1.20 2.28
C LYS A 39 9.69 0.44 1.63
N GLU A 40 10.88 0.48 2.23
CA GLU A 40 12.06 -0.25 1.76
C GLU A 40 11.79 -1.75 1.66
N THR A 41 11.22 -2.36 2.71
CA THR A 41 10.88 -3.79 2.71
C THR A 41 9.84 -4.13 1.65
N LEU A 42 8.87 -3.23 1.40
CA LEU A 42 7.80 -3.46 0.45
C LEU A 42 8.27 -3.42 -1.01
N ILE A 43 9.29 -2.61 -1.31
CA ILE A 43 9.91 -2.51 -2.64
C ILE A 43 11.11 -3.45 -2.82
N TYR A 44 11.67 -3.98 -1.73
CA TYR A 44 12.88 -4.80 -1.77
C TYR A 44 12.70 -6.03 -2.67
N GLY A 45 13.53 -6.12 -3.71
CA GLY A 45 13.55 -7.25 -4.65
C GLY A 45 12.29 -7.39 -5.51
N ARG A 46 11.46 -6.34 -5.61
CA ARG A 46 10.24 -6.34 -6.45
C ARG A 46 10.37 -5.37 -7.60
N ASP A 47 10.18 -5.87 -8.82
CA ASP A 47 10.13 -5.03 -10.03
C ASP A 47 8.76 -4.38 -10.25
N LYS A 48 7.69 -4.97 -9.68
CA LYS A 48 6.31 -4.47 -9.79
C LYS A 48 5.61 -4.60 -8.45
N LEU A 49 4.76 -3.63 -8.15
CA LEU A 49 4.02 -3.58 -6.90
C LEU A 49 2.58 -3.15 -7.18
N SER A 50 1.60 -3.96 -6.77
CA SER A 50 0.18 -3.64 -6.94
C SER A 50 -0.44 -3.09 -5.65
N PHE A 51 -1.51 -2.31 -5.79
CA PHE A 51 -2.22 -1.76 -4.63
C PHE A 51 -2.77 -2.86 -3.71
N LYS A 52 -3.14 -4.01 -4.28
CA LYS A 52 -3.57 -5.19 -3.55
C LYS A 52 -2.46 -5.73 -2.64
N ASP A 53 -1.22 -5.80 -3.13
CA ASP A 53 -0.08 -6.28 -2.36
C ASP A 53 0.21 -5.33 -1.20
N VAL A 54 0.26 -4.03 -1.48
CA VAL A 54 0.47 -2.99 -0.46
C VAL A 54 -0.58 -3.11 0.64
N LYS A 55 -1.86 -3.19 0.27
CA LYS A 55 -2.97 -3.36 1.22
C LYS A 55 -2.85 -4.66 2.03
N GLY A 56 -2.44 -5.75 1.39
CA GLY A 56 -2.19 -7.02 2.06
C GLY A 56 -1.11 -6.91 3.14
N HIS A 57 -0.01 -6.21 2.84
CA HIS A 57 1.07 -5.97 3.81
C HIS A 57 0.65 -5.08 4.98
N PHE A 58 -0.15 -4.03 4.74
CA PHE A 58 -0.70 -3.19 5.80
C PHE A 58 -1.66 -3.97 6.72
N LEU A 59 -2.61 -4.72 6.12
CA LEU A 59 -3.60 -5.50 6.87
C LEU A 59 -3.03 -6.76 7.51
N SER A 60 -1.85 -7.24 7.07
CA SER A 60 -1.22 -8.41 7.66
C SER A 60 -0.71 -8.14 9.07
N LYS A 61 -0.39 -6.89 9.43
CA LYS A 61 -0.04 -6.51 10.80
C LYS A 61 -1.23 -6.67 11.77
N ASP A 62 -2.47 -6.58 11.29
CA ASP A 62 -3.66 -6.79 12.12
C ASP A 62 -3.97 -8.28 12.35
N LYS A 63 -3.45 -9.18 11.52
CA LYS A 63 -3.77 -10.62 11.60
C LYS A 63 -2.85 -11.44 12.50
N LEU A 64 -1.71 -10.89 12.94
CA LEU A 64 -0.81 -11.60 13.86
C LEU A 64 -1.36 -11.65 15.30
N GLY A 65 -2.43 -10.91 15.61
CA GLY A 65 -3.08 -10.95 16.92
C GLY A 65 -4.08 -12.09 17.14
N ASN A 66 -4.44 -12.89 16.12
CA ASN A 66 -5.55 -13.85 16.24
C ASN A 66 -5.27 -15.27 15.67
N LYS A 67 -4.00 -15.68 15.62
CA LYS A 67 -3.60 -17.01 15.11
C LYS A 67 -2.62 -17.74 16.04
N PHE A 68 -2.76 -17.57 17.36
CA PHE A 68 -2.04 -18.39 18.34
C PHE A 68 -3.03 -18.99 19.35
N GLY A 69 -3.80 -19.98 18.88
CA GLY A 69 -4.78 -20.65 19.72
C GLY A 69 -5.60 -21.65 18.94
N SER A 70 -4.98 -22.76 18.51
CA SER A 70 -5.59 -24.09 18.33
C SER A 70 -4.57 -24.98 17.64
N ASP A 71 -3.75 -25.70 18.43
CA ASP A 71 -3.45 -27.12 18.22
C ASP A 71 -2.45 -27.60 19.28
N ARG A 72 -2.98 -28.13 20.38
CA ARG A 72 -2.30 -29.18 21.15
C ARG A 72 -3.34 -30.27 21.39
N LYS A 73 -3.47 -31.19 20.44
CA LYS A 73 -4.03 -32.51 20.74
C LYS A 73 -3.03 -33.21 21.65
N VAL A 74 -3.38 -33.33 22.93
CA VAL A 74 -2.76 -34.30 23.84
C VAL A 74 -3.41 -35.62 23.51
N ASP A 75 -2.67 -36.49 22.84
CA ASP A 75 -3.00 -37.91 22.75
C ASP A 75 -2.51 -38.56 24.07
N ARG A 76 -3.41 -39.25 24.76
CA ARG A 76 -3.13 -40.10 25.93
C ARG A 76 -3.89 -41.41 25.74
#